data_AF-A0AAD6C405-F1
#
_entry.id   AF-A0AAD6C405-F1
#
_cell.length_a   1.000
_cell.length_b   1.000
_cell.length_c   1.000
_cell.angle_alpha   90.00
_cell.angle_beta   90.00
_cell.angle_gamma   90.00
#
_symmetry.space_group_name_H-M   'P 1'
#
loop_
_entity.id
_entity.type
_entity.pdbx_description
1 polymer ?
#
loop_
_entity_poly.entity_id
_entity_poly.type
_entity_poly.pdbx_seq_one_letter_code
_entity_poly.pdbx_strand_id
1 'polypeptide(L)'
;MGPPSVEFIIVSSNSPEEAARSATKQRKLAHSHAARSAHAKTRRLRTIQYQAQKNSRKESGLVEQYDEQVPPKALPQAQLTSFLSANRKDPFASFAMSLNPIEEMLFDHCVYHSIWGLSFATNLRKM
;
A
#
# COMPACT_ATOMS: atom_id res chain seq x y z
N MET A 1 13.53 7.22 15.24
CA MET A 1 12.51 6.15 15.11
C MET A 1 12.80 5.10 16.18
N GLY A 2 12.12 5.19 17.33
CA GLY A 2 12.32 4.22 18.42
C GLY A 2 11.71 2.85 18.08
N PRO A 3 12.22 1.75 18.66
CA PRO A 3 11.66 0.43 18.42
C PRO A 3 10.21 0.38 18.95
N PRO A 4 9.30 -0.36 18.26
CA PRO A 4 7.94 -0.53 18.76
C PRO A 4 7.96 -1.23 20.11
N SER A 5 7.38 -0.58 21.13
CA SER A 5 7.19 -1.16 22.45
C SER A 5 6.14 -2.26 22.37
N VAL A 6 6.57 -3.51 22.46
CA VAL A 6 5.65 -4.65 22.56
C VAL A 6 5.36 -4.86 24.04
N GLU A 7 4.14 -4.56 24.48
CA GLU A 7 3.68 -4.89 25.82
C GLU A 7 3.47 -6.40 25.94
N PHE A 8 4.17 -7.02 26.89
CA PHE A 8 3.98 -8.43 27.21
C PHE A 8 3.10 -8.55 28.46
N ILE A 9 1.92 -9.14 28.31
CA ILE A 9 1.06 -9.47 29.44
C ILE A 9 1.59 -10.76 30.07
N ILE A 10 2.22 -10.64 31.24
CA ILE A 10 2.65 -11.77 32.05
C ILE A 10 1.46 -12.19 32.92
N VAL A 11 0.75 -13.24 32.49
CA VAL A 11 -0.34 -13.84 33.28
C VAL A 11 0.29 -14.76 34.33
N SER A 12 0.32 -14.31 35.58
CA SER A 12 0.70 -15.15 36.74
C SER A 12 -0.48 -16.04 37.11
N SER A 13 -0.34 -17.36 36.98
CA SER A 13 -1.37 -18.33 37.34
C SER A 13 -1.31 -18.69 38.82
N ASN A 14 -2.47 -18.82 39.46
CA ASN A 14 -2.60 -19.02 40.90
C ASN A 14 -2.40 -20.49 41.32
N SER A 15 -2.29 -21.42 40.36
CA SER A 15 -2.05 -22.85 40.61
C SER A 15 -0.92 -23.42 39.72
N PRO A 16 -0.13 -24.38 40.24
CA PRO A 16 1.00 -24.96 39.50
C PRO A 16 0.57 -25.77 38.26
N GLU A 17 -0.62 -26.38 38.29
CA GLU A 17 -1.15 -27.11 37.13
C GLU A 17 -1.54 -26.17 35.97
N GLU A 18 -2.14 -25.02 36.28
CA GLU A 18 -2.49 -24.01 35.29
C GLU A 18 -1.23 -23.35 34.70
N ALA A 19 -0.20 -23.14 35.52
CA ALA A 19 1.11 -22.66 35.07
C ALA A 19 1.72 -23.59 34.01
N ALA A 20 1.72 -24.90 34.26
CA ALA A 20 2.25 -25.90 33.35
C ALA A 20 1.44 -25.97 32.03
N ARG A 21 0.11 -25.92 32.11
CA ARG A 21 -0.77 -25.87 30.91
C ARG A 21 -0.58 -24.58 30.12
N SER A 22 -0.40 -23.44 30.79
CA SER A 22 -0.14 -22.14 30.14
C SER A 22 1.23 -22.14 29.44
N ALA A 23 2.29 -22.59 30.12
CA ALA A 23 3.64 -22.67 29.58
C ALA A 23 3.72 -23.58 28.33
N THR A 24 3.02 -24.72 28.33
CA THR A 24 2.95 -25.60 27.16
C THR A 24 2.20 -24.97 26.00
N LYS A 25 1.09 -24.25 26.25
CA LYS A 25 0.38 -23.46 25.23
C LYS A 25 1.27 -22.37 24.66
N GLN A 26 1.96 -21.60 25.50
CA GLN A 26 2.89 -20.56 25.08
C GLN A 26 4.04 -21.12 24.22
N ARG A 27 4.61 -22.27 24.61
CA ARG A 27 5.64 -22.96 23.83
C ARG A 27 5.12 -23.37 22.44
N LYS A 28 3.92 -23.94 22.36
CA LYS A 28 3.28 -24.30 21.08
C LYS A 28 3.02 -23.06 20.21
N LEU A 29 2.59 -21.96 20.81
CA LEU A 29 2.38 -20.69 20.11
C LEU A 29 3.69 -20.13 19.57
N ALA A 30 4.75 -20.09 20.39
CA ALA A 30 6.08 -19.63 19.99
C ALA A 30 6.64 -20.48 18.84
N HIS A 31 6.52 -21.81 18.94
CA HIS A 31 6.93 -22.72 17.87
C HIS A 31 6.13 -22.51 16.57
N SER A 32 4.81 -22.33 16.69
CA SER A 32 3.96 -22.03 15.53
C SER A 32 4.34 -20.70 14.87
N HIS A 33 4.64 -19.68 15.66
CA HIS A 33 5.10 -18.38 15.17
C HIS A 33 6.46 -18.51 14.47
N ALA A 34 7.40 -19.24 15.05
CA ALA A 34 8.71 -19.51 14.46
C ALA A 34 8.55 -20.22 13.09
N ALA A 35 7.74 -21.29 13.03
CA ALA A 35 7.46 -22.00 11.78
C ALA A 35 6.82 -21.10 10.71
N ARG A 36 5.82 -20.29 11.08
CA ARG A 36 5.19 -19.32 10.18
C ARG A 36 6.18 -18.28 9.68
N SER A 37 7.03 -17.76 10.56
CA SER A 37 8.05 -16.75 10.21
C SER A 37 9.09 -17.31 9.24
N ALA A 38 9.55 -18.54 9.47
CA ALA A 38 10.47 -19.24 8.57
C ALA A 38 9.80 -19.50 7.21
N HIS A 39 8.57 -19.99 7.19
CA HIS A 39 7.81 -20.20 5.95
C HIS A 39 7.63 -18.89 5.16
N ALA A 40 7.27 -17.80 5.83
CA ALA A 40 7.12 -16.49 5.20
C ALA A 40 8.44 -16.01 4.57
N LYS A 41 9.57 -16.17 5.27
CA LYS A 41 10.92 -15.86 4.73
C LYS A 41 11.22 -16.71 3.48
N THR A 42 11.03 -18.02 3.55
CA THR A 42 11.23 -18.93 2.41
C THR A 42 10.36 -18.56 1.22
N ARG A 43 9.08 -18.24 1.45
CA ARG A 43 8.16 -17.80 0.39
C ARG A 43 8.65 -16.51 -0.27
N ARG A 44 9.05 -15.50 0.51
CA ARG A 44 9.59 -14.23 -0.01
C ARG A 44 10.81 -14.46 -0.90
N LEU A 45 11.76 -15.28 -0.45
CA LEU A 45 12.95 -15.61 -1.23
C LEU A 45 12.61 -16.28 -2.56
N ARG A 46 11.70 -17.26 -2.57
CA ARG A 46 11.24 -17.91 -3.80
C ARG A 46 10.58 -16.93 -4.77
N THR A 47 9.77 -16.00 -4.24
CA THR A 47 9.14 -14.97 -5.07
C THR A 47 10.19 -14.05 -5.70
N ILE A 48 11.20 -13.62 -4.93
CA ILE A 48 12.30 -12.79 -5.45
C ILE A 48 13.05 -13.55 -6.56
N GLN A 49 13.41 -14.82 -6.33
CA GLN A 49 14.09 -15.65 -7.33
C GLN A 49 13.25 -15.83 -8.60
N TYR A 50 11.96 -16.13 -8.46
CA TYR A 50 11.05 -16.27 -9.58
C TYR A 50 10.92 -14.97 -10.39
N GLN A 51 10.81 -13.83 -9.70
CA GLN A 51 10.75 -12.52 -10.37
C GLN A 51 12.05 -12.20 -11.11
N ALA A 52 13.21 -12.46 -10.50
CA ALA A 52 14.51 -12.29 -11.15
C ALA A 52 14.62 -13.14 -12.43
N GLN A 53 14.25 -14.42 -12.36
CA GLN A 53 14.25 -15.32 -13.52
C GLN A 53 13.24 -14.90 -14.59
N LYS A 54 12.05 -14.44 -14.18
CA LYS A 54 11.03 -13.96 -15.11
C LYS A 54 11.51 -12.70 -15.85
N ASN A 55 12.25 -11.82 -15.18
CA ASN A 55 12.79 -10.62 -15.77
C ASN A 55 13.94 -10.93 -16.74
N SER A 56 14.87 -11.82 -16.38
CA SER A 56 15.98 -12.20 -17.28
C SER A 56 15.49 -12.91 -18.55
N ARG A 57 14.45 -13.74 -18.46
CA ARG A 57 13.84 -14.38 -19.64
C ARG A 57 13.21 -13.36 -20.60
N LYS A 58 12.61 -12.29 -20.06
CA LYS A 58 12.06 -11.19 -20.89
C LYS A 58 13.16 -10.39 -21.57
N GLU A 59 14.26 -10.13 -20.86
CA GLU A 59 15.43 -9.44 -21.40
C GLU A 59 16.11 -10.26 -22.52
N SER A 60 16.21 -11.59 -22.37
CA SER A 60 16.73 -12.47 -23.43
C SER A 60 15.80 -12.62 -24.65
N GLY A 61 14.52 -12.21 -24.52
CA GLY A 61 13.53 -12.25 -25.60
C GLY A 61 13.28 -10.90 -26.27
N LEU A 62 14.01 -9.84 -25.88
CA LEU A 62 13.85 -8.47 -26.36
C LEU A 62 15.11 -7.96 -27.09
N VAL A 63 15.72 -8.83 -27.89
CA VAL A 63 16.64 -8.40 -28.97
C VAL A 63 15.85 -8.45 -30.27
N GLU A 64 14.90 -7.53 -30.43
CA GLU A 64 14.43 -7.05 -31.74
C GLU A 64 13.83 -5.65 -31.49
N GLN A 65 14.45 -4.65 -32.15
CA GLN A 65 13.80 -3.46 -32.73
C GLN A 65 13.13 -2.41 -31.83
N TYR A 66 13.85 -1.35 -31.44
CA TYR A 66 14.14 -0.14 -32.23
C TYR A 66 14.44 1.06 -31.31
N ASP A 67 15.52 1.72 -31.67
CA ASP A 67 16.05 3.01 -31.23
C ASP A 67 15.16 4.14 -31.77
N GLU A 68 14.68 5.04 -30.92
CA GLU A 68 14.53 6.44 -31.34
C GLU A 68 14.64 7.39 -30.14
N GLN A 69 15.80 8.03 -30.09
CA GLN A 69 16.12 9.19 -29.26
C GLN A 69 15.23 10.38 -29.66
N VAL A 70 14.54 11.01 -28.70
CA VAL A 70 13.89 12.32 -28.89
C VAL A 70 14.18 13.23 -27.67
N PRO A 71 14.55 14.52 -27.87
CA PRO A 71 15.28 15.34 -26.88
C PRO A 71 14.39 16.06 -25.84
N PRO A 72 14.97 16.60 -24.75
CA PRO A 72 14.19 17.08 -23.60
C PRO A 72 13.57 18.45 -23.90
N LYS A 73 12.24 18.51 -23.98
CA LYS A 73 11.49 19.77 -24.14
C LYS A 73 10.57 20.01 -22.94
N ALA A 74 10.91 21.08 -22.22
CA ALA A 74 10.19 21.86 -21.21
C ALA A 74 8.81 21.36 -20.72
N LEU A 75 8.69 21.20 -19.40
CA LEU A 75 7.43 21.23 -18.66
C LEU A 75 6.68 22.54 -18.98
N PRO A 76 5.35 22.53 -19.20
CA PRO A 76 4.45 22.52 -18.04
C PRO A 76 3.10 21.85 -18.31
N GLN A 77 2.69 20.96 -17.42
CA GLN A 77 1.29 20.73 -17.00
C GLN A 77 1.28 19.49 -16.14
N ALA A 78 0.38 19.46 -15.16
CA ALA A 78 0.12 18.31 -14.31
C ALA A 78 -0.38 17.13 -15.17
N GLN A 79 0.54 16.47 -15.87
CA GLN A 79 0.29 15.18 -16.47
C GLN A 79 0.18 14.25 -15.28
N LEU A 80 -1.04 13.80 -15.01
CA LEU A 80 -1.27 12.59 -14.23
C LEU A 80 -0.44 11.52 -14.91
N THR A 81 0.79 11.35 -14.43
CA THR A 81 1.73 10.34 -14.87
C THR A 81 1.05 9.03 -14.53
N SER A 82 0.32 8.48 -15.50
CA SER A 82 0.01 7.07 -15.53
C SER A 82 1.36 6.38 -15.64
N PHE A 83 1.99 6.13 -14.48
CA PHE A 83 3.24 5.35 -14.33
C PHE A 83 3.06 3.89 -14.73
N LEU A 84 1.97 3.57 -15.43
CA LEU A 84 1.61 2.25 -15.86
C LEU A 84 1.94 2.14 -17.34
N SER A 85 2.85 1.22 -17.66
CA SER A 85 3.10 0.75 -19.02
C SER A 85 1.76 0.55 -19.74
N ALA A 86 1.69 0.89 -21.05
CA ALA A 86 0.46 0.88 -21.86
C ALA A 86 -0.38 -0.41 -21.78
N ASN A 87 0.19 -1.51 -21.27
CA ASN A 87 -0.48 -2.80 -21.08
C ASN A 87 -0.83 -3.12 -19.59
N ARG A 88 -0.75 -2.16 -18.67
CA ARG A 88 -1.17 -2.32 -17.28
C ARG A 88 -2.46 -1.54 -17.03
N LYS A 89 -3.55 -2.27 -16.85
CA LYS A 89 -4.81 -1.74 -16.31
C LYS A 89 -4.53 -1.10 -14.94
N ASP A 90 -5.04 0.11 -14.73
CA ASP A 90 -4.86 0.84 -13.47
C ASP A 90 -5.42 0.01 -12.30
N PRO A 91 -4.59 -0.37 -11.31
CA PRO A 91 -5.04 -1.15 -10.15
C PRO A 91 -6.11 -0.43 -9.32
N PHE A 92 -6.27 0.89 -9.49
CA PHE A 92 -7.29 1.69 -8.82
C PHE A 92 -8.51 1.96 -9.69
N ALA A 93 -8.44 1.74 -11.01
CA ALA A 93 -9.58 1.97 -11.89
C ALA A 93 -10.76 1.03 -11.58
N SER A 94 -10.54 -0.13 -10.97
CA SER A 94 -11.64 -0.98 -10.48
C SER A 94 -12.37 -0.43 -9.26
N PHE A 95 -11.76 0.52 -8.54
CA PHE A 95 -12.35 1.19 -7.39
C PHE A 95 -13.01 2.51 -7.76
N ALA A 96 -12.67 3.09 -8.91
CA ALA A 96 -13.34 4.28 -9.42
C ALA A 96 -14.75 3.88 -9.89
N MET A 97 -15.76 4.28 -9.11
CA MET A 97 -17.15 4.20 -9.54
C MET A 97 -17.51 5.49 -10.28
N SER A 98 -18.24 5.36 -11.39
CA SER A 98 -18.88 6.52 -12.03
C SER A 98 -19.93 7.08 -11.08
N LEU A 99 -19.94 8.40 -10.93
CA LEU A 99 -20.95 9.08 -10.14
C LEU A 99 -22.31 8.98 -10.83
N ASN A 100 -23.36 8.85 -10.03
CA ASN A 100 -24.72 9.03 -10.53
C ASN A 100 -25.07 10.53 -10.60
N PRO A 101 -26.04 10.96 -11.43
CA PRO A 101 -26.38 12.39 -11.58
C PRO A 101 -26.74 13.09 -10.26
N ILE A 102 -27.31 12.36 -9.31
CA ILE A 102 -27.60 12.86 -7.96
C ILE A 102 -26.30 13.16 -7.20
N GLU A 103 -25.32 12.25 -7.27
CA GLU A 103 -24.03 12.41 -6.61
C GLU A 103 -23.25 13.58 -7.21
N GLU A 104 -23.29 13.75 -8.53
CA GLU A 104 -22.70 14.91 -9.22
C GLU A 104 -23.27 16.23 -8.69
N MET A 105 -24.61 16.34 -8.58
CA MET A 105 -25.28 17.51 -8.02
C MET A 105 -24.86 17.78 -6.55
N LEU A 106 -24.70 16.73 -5.73
CA LEU A 106 -24.24 16.85 -4.35
C LEU A 106 -22.78 17.32 -4.26
N PHE A 107 -21.90 16.81 -5.14
CA PHE A 107 -20.52 17.26 -5.19
C PHE A 107 -20.42 18.73 -5.57
N ASP A 108 -21.15 19.16 -6.59
CA ASP A 108 -21.20 20.57 -7.00
C ASP A 108 -21.65 21.45 -5.83
N HIS A 109 -22.73 21.07 -5.14
CA HIS A 109 -23.22 21.81 -3.97
C HIS A 109 -22.17 21.90 -2.84
N CYS A 110 -21.47 20.80 -2.53
CA CYS A 110 -20.41 20.78 -1.53
C CYS A 110 -19.21 21.67 -1.92
N VAL A 111 -18.84 21.68 -3.20
CA VAL A 111 -17.77 22.54 -3.72
C VAL A 111 -18.17 24.02 -3.65
N TYR A 112 -19.39 24.36 -4.05
CA TYR A 112 -19.91 25.73 -3.90
C TYR A 112 -19.88 26.18 -2.44
N HIS A 113 -20.39 25.37 -1.51
CA HIS A 113 -20.42 25.76 -0.10
C HIS A 113 -19.02 25.93 0.52
N SER A 114 -18.05 25.10 0.12
CA SER A 114 -16.66 25.18 0.62
C SER A 114 -15.88 26.38 0.07
N ILE A 115 -16.10 26.77 -1.19
CA ILE A 115 -15.47 27.97 -1.79
C ILE A 115 -15.99 29.24 -1.12
N TRP A 116 -17.28 29.34 -0.83
CA TRP A 116 -17.86 30.50 -0.14
C TRP A 116 -17.42 30.59 1.33
N GLY A 117 -17.27 29.47 2.04
CA GLY A 117 -16.76 29.45 3.42
C GLY A 117 -15.29 29.90 3.55
N LEU A 118 -14.43 29.53 2.61
CA LEU A 118 -13.02 29.97 2.56
C LEU A 118 -12.89 31.46 2.21
N SER A 119 -13.77 31.98 1.35
CA SER A 119 -13.82 33.41 1.02
C SER A 119 -14.28 34.29 2.20
N PHE A 120 -15.15 33.76 3.06
CA PHE A 120 -15.58 34.44 4.29
C PHE A 120 -14.48 34.44 5.37
N ALA A 121 -13.77 33.32 5.56
CA ALA A 121 -12.70 33.19 6.55
C ALA A 121 -11.47 34.07 6.25
N THR A 122 -11.19 34.34 4.97
CA THR A 122 -10.06 35.21 4.56
C THR A 122 -10.37 36.69 4.72
N ASN A 123 -11.64 37.12 4.65
CA ASN A 123 -12.04 38.50 4.91
C ASN A 123 -12.10 38.85 6.41
N LEU A 124 -12.40 37.88 7.28
CA LEU A 124 -12.44 38.11 8.73
C LEU A 124 -11.05 38.23 9.40
N ARG A 125 -9.96 37.97 8.65
CA ARG A 125 -8.57 38.12 9.13
C ARG A 125 -7.94 39.47 8.80
N LYS A 126 -8.69 40.37 8.15
CA LYS A 126 -8.24 41.72 7.75
C LYS A 126 -8.94 42.86 8.49
N MET A 127 -9.79 42.56 9.48
CA MET A 127 -10.25 43.51 10.50
C MET A 127 -9.54 43.19 11.82
#